data_AF-A0AAD6V2I9-F1
#
_entry.id   AF-A0AAD6V2I9-F1
#
_cell.length_a   1.000
_cell.length_b   1.000
_cell.length_c   1.000
_cell.angle_alpha   90.00
_cell.angle_beta   90.00
_cell.angle_gamma   90.00
#
_symmetry.space_group_name_H-M   'P 1'
#
loop_
_entity.id
_entity.type
_entity.pdbx_description
1 polymer ?
#
loop_
_entity_poly.entity_id
_entity_poly.type
_entity_poly.pdbx_seq_one_letter_code
_entity_poly.pdbx_strand_id
1 'polypeptide(L)'
;MSSLPTWEIRAIADPRLTWGARRGAHTHCCTTCGTSLLTGKNSGFCCGPGGSKFGEVRPLPPLPPEYNTFIDDPNISRLSRILNLVLSFASLETTQPFPQNDGPPGFMAIQGRVYHR
;
A
#
# COMPACT_ATOMS: atom_id res chain seq x y z
N MET A 1 28.35 -14.56 -19.12
CA MET A 1 26.90 -14.62 -18.86
C MET A 1 26.63 -13.82 -17.61
N SER A 2 26.10 -12.61 -17.76
CA SER A 2 25.84 -11.68 -16.66
C SER A 2 24.56 -12.10 -15.95
N SER A 3 24.61 -12.45 -14.67
CA SER A 3 23.42 -12.73 -13.87
C SER A 3 22.57 -11.48 -13.78
N LEU A 4 21.30 -11.56 -14.21
CA LEU A 4 20.34 -10.48 -13.99
C LEU A 4 20.11 -10.33 -12.47
N PRO A 5 20.00 -9.10 -11.96
CA PRO A 5 19.73 -8.89 -10.55
C PRO A 5 18.34 -9.43 -10.19
N THR A 6 18.30 -10.37 -9.25
CA THR A 6 17.05 -10.85 -8.64
C THR A 6 16.49 -9.73 -7.76
N TRP A 7 15.37 -9.13 -8.18
CA TRP A 7 14.67 -8.15 -7.37
C TRP A 7 13.87 -8.87 -6.27
N GLU A 8 14.28 -8.71 -5.02
CA GLU A 8 13.55 -9.21 -3.86
C GLU A 8 12.77 -8.08 -3.20
N ILE A 9 11.47 -8.30 -2.93
CA ILE A 9 10.68 -7.43 -2.07
C ILE A 9 10.95 -7.84 -0.63
N ARG A 10 11.62 -6.97 0.13
CA ARG A 10 11.91 -7.19 1.56
C ARG A 10 11.36 -6.03 2.40
N ALA A 11 11.02 -6.34 3.65
CA ALA A 11 10.71 -5.28 4.62
C ALA A 11 11.95 -4.40 4.85
N ILE A 12 11.74 -3.10 4.96
CA ILE A 12 12.80 -2.18 5.39
C ILE A 12 13.05 -2.42 6.88
N ALA A 13 14.22 -2.96 7.21
CA ALA A 13 14.56 -3.37 8.56
C ALA A 13 14.58 -2.20 9.57
N ASP A 14 14.98 -1.01 9.12
CA ASP A 14 15.01 0.21 9.91
C ASP A 14 14.42 1.40 9.11
N PRO A 15 13.10 1.63 9.19
CA PRO A 15 12.47 2.71 8.47
C PRO A 15 12.86 4.06 9.09
N ARG A 16 13.63 4.88 8.35
CA ARG A 16 14.02 6.24 8.77
C ARG A 16 12.83 7.18 9.00
N LEU A 17 11.68 6.88 8.40
CA LEU A 17 10.45 7.65 8.53
C LEU A 17 9.40 6.78 9.23
N THR A 18 8.89 7.26 10.36
CA THR A 18 7.88 6.57 11.16
C THR A 18 6.69 7.48 11.42
N TRP A 19 5.50 6.89 11.45
CA TRP A 19 4.29 7.61 11.81
C TRP A 19 4.20 7.76 13.33
N GLY A 20 3.86 8.95 13.81
CA GLY A 20 3.64 9.15 15.25
C GLY A 20 4.91 8.95 16.09
N ALA A 21 6.08 9.25 15.54
CA ALA A 21 7.36 9.12 16.24
C ALA A 21 7.28 9.74 17.65
N ARG A 22 7.63 8.97 18.68
CA ARG A 22 7.60 9.45 20.08
C ARG A 22 8.93 10.06 20.46
N ARG A 23 8.91 11.24 21.08
CA ARG A 23 10.07 11.92 21.66
C ARG A 23 9.76 12.25 23.11
N GLY A 24 10.25 11.41 24.02
CA GLY A 24 9.84 11.46 25.43
C GLY A 24 8.34 11.23 25.58
N ALA A 25 7.66 12.16 26.27
CA ALA A 25 6.20 12.11 26.47
C ALA A 25 5.37 12.53 25.25
N HIS A 26 5.99 13.11 24.21
CA HIS A 26 5.28 13.68 23.07
C HIS A 26 5.22 12.71 21.90
N THR A 27 4.01 12.47 21.39
CA THR A 27 3.77 11.77 20.12
C THR A 27 3.72 12.80 18.98
N HIS A 28 4.39 12.52 17.87
CA HIS A 28 4.38 13.39 16.71
C HIS A 28 3.01 13.37 16.00
N CYS A 29 2.14 14.32 16.33
CA CYS A 29 0.78 14.42 15.79
C CYS A 29 0.42 15.86 15.38
N CYS A 30 -0.63 15.99 14.58
CA CYS A 30 -1.22 17.26 14.21
C CYS A 30 -1.88 17.90 15.45
N THR A 31 -1.54 19.15 15.74
CA THR A 31 -2.09 19.91 16.87
C THR A 31 -3.58 20.26 16.71
N THR A 32 -4.13 20.19 15.50
CA THR A 32 -5.53 20.54 15.21
C THR A 32 -6.44 19.31 15.27
N CYS A 33 -6.08 18.22 14.60
CA CYS A 33 -6.93 17.03 14.49
C CYS A 33 -6.42 15.80 15.26
N GLY A 34 -5.21 15.86 15.82
CA GLY A 34 -4.61 14.75 16.57
C GLY A 34 -4.02 13.62 15.72
N THR A 35 -4.15 13.65 14.39
CA THR A 35 -3.62 12.60 13.50
C THR A 35 -2.11 12.47 13.61
N SER A 36 -1.61 11.24 13.76
CA SER A 36 -0.18 10.93 13.74
C SER A 36 0.48 11.42 12.45
N LEU A 37 1.60 12.12 12.58
CA LEU A 37 2.35 12.67 11.45
C LEU A 37 3.59 11.82 11.16
N LEU A 38 3.90 11.65 9.88
CA LEU A 38 5.16 11.05 9.44
C LEU A 38 6.34 11.94 9.86
N THR A 39 7.46 11.36 10.30
CA THR A 39 8.68 12.10 10.66
C THR A 39 9.00 13.19 9.62
N GLY A 40 9.18 14.43 10.08
CA GLY A 40 9.49 15.59 9.23
C GLY A 40 8.28 16.32 8.63
N LYS A 41 7.05 15.82 8.82
CA LYS A 41 5.82 16.53 8.47
C LYS A 41 5.31 17.35 9.66
N ASN A 42 4.82 18.56 9.42
CA ASN A 42 4.25 19.41 10.47
C ASN A 42 2.72 19.44 10.42
N SER A 43 2.06 20.00 11.44
CA SER A 43 0.61 20.18 11.47
C SER A 43 0.07 20.95 10.26
N GLY A 44 0.88 21.86 9.70
CA GLY A 44 0.56 22.63 8.50
C GLY A 44 0.31 21.77 7.26
N PHE A 45 1.02 20.64 7.14
CA PHE A 45 0.78 19.67 6.06
C PHE A 45 -0.58 18.95 6.21
N CYS A 46 -1.04 18.72 7.44
CA CYS A 46 -2.26 17.97 7.70
C CYS A 46 -3.51 18.84 7.65
N CYS A 47 -3.56 19.94 8.41
CA CYS A 47 -4.73 20.79 8.54
C CYS A 47 -4.51 22.22 8.01
N GLY A 48 -3.45 22.45 7.26
CA GLY A 48 -3.06 23.81 6.84
C GLY A 48 -2.42 24.61 7.97
N PRO A 49 -1.78 25.76 7.65
CA PRO A 49 -1.24 26.66 8.67
C PRO A 49 -2.31 27.01 9.70
N GLY A 50 -2.02 26.80 10.99
CA GLY A 50 -2.94 27.07 12.09
C GLY A 50 -4.27 26.29 12.06
N GLY A 51 -4.39 25.21 11.28
CA GLY A 51 -5.66 24.50 11.13
C GLY A 51 -6.63 25.12 10.12
N SER A 52 -6.17 26.07 9.30
CA SER A 52 -6.98 26.79 8.29
C SER A 52 -7.79 25.89 7.35
N LYS A 53 -7.34 24.66 7.09
CA LYS A 53 -8.00 23.69 6.21
C LYS A 53 -8.89 22.69 6.95
N PHE A 54 -8.87 22.68 8.28
CA PHE A 54 -9.60 21.68 9.07
C PHE A 54 -11.12 21.73 8.84
N GLY A 55 -11.70 22.93 8.74
CA GLY A 55 -13.13 23.12 8.51
C GLY A 55 -13.56 23.13 7.03
N GLU A 56 -12.62 23.11 6.09
CA GLU A 56 -12.95 23.19 4.66
C GLU A 56 -13.56 21.89 4.12
N VAL A 57 -13.22 20.76 4.75
CA VAL A 57 -13.68 19.44 4.33
C VAL A 57 -14.66 18.91 5.36
N ARG A 58 -15.86 18.51 4.90
CA ARG A 58 -16.82 17.84 5.78
C ARG A 58 -16.25 16.50 6.24
N PRO A 59 -16.52 16.07 7.49
CA PRO A 59 -16.16 14.73 7.93
C PRO A 59 -16.67 13.68 6.93
N LEU A 60 -15.87 12.64 6.71
CA LEU A 60 -16.32 11.50 5.92
C LEU A 60 -17.55 10.88 6.59
N PRO A 61 -18.53 10.38 5.81
CA PRO A 61 -19.62 9.60 6.39
C PRO A 61 -19.05 8.39 7.14
N PRO A 62 -19.76 7.89 8.17
CA PRO A 62 -19.35 6.67 8.86
C PRO A 62 -19.25 5.52 7.86
N LEU A 63 -18.34 4.58 8.13
CA LEU A 63 -18.22 3.38 7.33
C LEU A 63 -19.54 2.58 7.39
N PRO A 64 -19.91 1.90 6.30
CA PRO A 64 -21.07 1.01 6.30
C PRO A 64 -20.97 -0.05 7.42
N PRO A 65 -22.08 -0.45 8.07
CA PRO A 65 -22.06 -1.40 9.18
C PRO A 65 -21.37 -2.74 8.86
N GLU A 66 -21.37 -3.13 7.59
CA GLU A 66 -20.73 -4.35 7.09
C GLU A 66 -19.22 -4.36 7.31
N TYR A 67 -18.58 -3.18 7.41
CA TYR A 67 -17.15 -3.09 7.68
C TYR A 67 -16.80 -3.53 9.09
N ASN A 68 -17.74 -3.42 10.05
CA ASN A 68 -17.50 -3.82 11.44
C ASN A 68 -17.12 -5.30 11.58
N THR A 69 -17.44 -6.15 10.59
CA THR A 69 -17.08 -7.57 10.64
C THR A 69 -15.59 -7.82 10.39
N PHE A 70 -14.88 -6.90 9.75
CA PHE A 70 -13.48 -7.11 9.34
C PHE A 70 -12.54 -5.93 9.59
N ILE A 71 -13.04 -4.75 9.98
CA ILE A 71 -12.24 -3.52 10.11
C ILE A 71 -11.11 -3.66 11.14
N ASP A 72 -11.35 -4.44 12.20
CA ASP A 72 -10.39 -4.71 13.27
C ASP A 72 -9.64 -6.04 13.08
N ASP A 73 -9.79 -6.72 11.93
CA ASP A 73 -9.07 -7.97 11.67
C ASP A 73 -7.55 -7.69 11.59
N PRO A 74 -6.71 -8.37 12.39
CA PRO A 74 -5.26 -8.15 12.39
C PRO A 74 -4.61 -8.46 11.03
N ASN A 75 -5.28 -9.22 10.17
CA ASN A 75 -4.84 -9.57 8.82
C ASN A 75 -5.42 -8.67 7.73
N ILE A 76 -6.28 -7.69 8.03
CA ILE A 76 -6.99 -6.89 7.02
C ILE A 76 -6.04 -6.28 5.98
N SER A 77 -4.90 -5.74 6.43
CA SER A 77 -3.87 -5.15 5.54
C SER A 77 -3.24 -6.20 4.62
N ARG A 78 -2.95 -7.40 5.15
CA ARG A 78 -2.36 -8.50 4.37
C ARG A 78 -3.35 -9.03 3.35
N LEU A 79 -4.59 -9.28 3.76
CA LEU A 79 -5.67 -9.80 2.91
C LEU A 79 -6.06 -8.80 1.82
N SER A 80 -6.22 -7.52 2.18
CA SER A 80 -6.50 -6.44 1.23
C SER A 80 -5.40 -6.32 0.17
N ARG A 81 -4.11 -6.42 0.56
CA ARG A 81 -3.02 -6.41 -0.41
C ARG A 81 -3.09 -7.59 -1.38
N ILE A 82 -3.36 -8.80 -0.88
CA ILE A 82 -3.52 -9.99 -1.73
C ILE A 82 -4.68 -9.79 -2.71
N LEU A 83 -5.84 -9.34 -2.23
CA LEU A 83 -7.00 -9.10 -3.06
C LEU A 83 -6.71 -8.06 -4.16
N ASN A 84 -6.07 -6.94 -3.80
CA ASN A 84 -5.68 -5.90 -4.75
C ASN A 84 -4.69 -6.42 -5.80
N LEU A 85 -3.72 -7.27 -5.40
CA LEU A 85 -2.79 -7.89 -6.34
C LEU A 85 -3.50 -8.84 -7.31
N VAL A 86 -4.41 -9.68 -6.81
CA VAL A 86 -5.20 -10.60 -7.64
C VAL A 86 -6.08 -9.83 -8.62
N LEU A 87 -6.75 -8.77 -8.15
CA LEU A 87 -7.60 -7.92 -9.00
C LEU A 87 -6.76 -7.20 -10.07
N SER A 88 -5.63 -6.62 -9.68
CA SER A 88 -4.70 -5.96 -10.61
C SER A 88 -4.23 -6.97 -11.65
N PHE A 89 -3.81 -8.16 -11.22
CA PHE A 89 -3.37 -9.23 -12.10
C PHE A 89 -4.44 -9.67 -13.10
N ALA A 90 -5.67 -9.88 -12.62
CA ALA A 90 -6.81 -10.25 -13.46
C ALA A 90 -7.12 -9.15 -14.48
N SER A 91 -7.04 -7.87 -14.07
CA SER A 91 -7.30 -6.70 -14.92
C SER A 91 -6.24 -6.43 -16.00
N LEU A 92 -5.05 -7.05 -15.91
CA LEU A 92 -4.01 -6.93 -16.94
C LEU A 92 -4.39 -7.71 -18.20
N GLU A 93 -5.42 -7.31 -18.95
CA GLU A 93 -5.75 -7.96 -20.22
C GLU A 93 -4.51 -8.06 -21.14
N THR A 94 -4.24 -9.25 -21.68
CA THR A 94 -3.15 -9.46 -22.64
C THR A 94 -3.65 -9.08 -24.01
N THR A 95 -3.18 -7.95 -24.53
CA THR A 95 -3.51 -7.49 -25.89
C THR A 95 -2.71 -8.21 -26.99
N GLN A 96 -1.70 -8.99 -26.61
CA GLN A 96 -0.82 -9.69 -27.54
C GLN A 96 -1.12 -11.19 -27.58
N PRO A 97 -1.04 -11.83 -28.76
CA PRO A 97 -1.11 -13.28 -28.86
C PRO A 97 0.01 -13.93 -28.05
N PHE A 98 -0.29 -15.06 -27.41
CA PHE A 98 0.71 -15.83 -26.66
C PHE A 98 1.83 -16.26 -27.62
N PRO A 99 3.11 -16.14 -27.22
CA PRO A 99 4.22 -16.57 -28.07
C PRO A 99 4.13 -18.09 -28.33
N GLN A 100 4.31 -18.50 -29.58
CA GLN A 100 4.49 -19.91 -29.92
C GLN A 100 5.89 -20.35 -29.49
N ASN A 101 5.96 -21.36 -28.60
CA ASN A 101 7.21 -21.95 -28.12
C ASN A 101 7.31 -23.40 -28.61
N ASP A 102 8.34 -23.72 -29.40
CA ASP A 102 8.60 -25.07 -29.97
C ASP A 102 9.38 -26.01 -29.02
N GLY A 103 9.62 -25.58 -27.77
CA GLY A 103 10.38 -26.34 -26.76
C GLY A 103 9.56 -27.32 -25.91
N PRO A 104 10.21 -28.11 -25.03
CA PRO A 104 9.54 -29.00 -24.08
C PRO A 104 8.67 -28.20 -23.09
N PRO A 105 7.61 -28.81 -22.51
CA PRO A 105 6.66 -28.11 -21.64
C PRO A 105 7.39 -27.49 -20.44
N GLY A 106 7.32 -26.17 -20.32
CA GLY A 106 7.98 -25.42 -19.26
C GLY A 106 7.18 -24.17 -18.91
N PHE A 107 7.29 -23.73 -17.66
CA PHE A 107 6.60 -22.54 -17.16
C PHE A 107 7.41 -21.29 -17.53
N MET A 108 6.76 -20.31 -18.18
CA MET A 108 7.35 -19.00 -18.44
C MET A 108 6.52 -17.92 -17.76
N ALA A 109 7.18 -16.97 -17.08
CA ALA A 109 6.50 -15.83 -16.46
C ALA A 109 6.89 -14.51 -17.15
N ILE A 110 5.91 -13.79 -17.70
CA ILE A 110 6.11 -12.44 -18.28
C ILE A 110 5.10 -11.50 -17.63
N GLN A 111 5.57 -10.37 -17.07
CA GLN A 111 4.75 -9.34 -16.40
C GLN A 111 3.78 -9.90 -15.33
N GLY A 112 4.25 -10.90 -14.56
CA GLY A 112 3.49 -11.50 -13.48
C GLY A 112 2.54 -12.64 -13.88
N ARG A 113 2.40 -12.96 -15.17
CA ARG A 113 1.56 -14.08 -15.66
C ARG A 113 2.39 -15.33 -15.86
N VAL A 114 1.99 -16.42 -15.19
CA VAL A 114 2.57 -17.76 -15.37
C VAL A 114 1.83 -18.46 -16.50
N TYR A 115 2.57 -18.76 -17.56
CA TYR A 115 2.06 -19.50 -18.71
C TYR A 115 2.41 -20.99 -18.54
N HIS A 116 1.41 -21.84 -18.65
CA HIS A 116 1.55 -23.28 -18.81
C HIS A 116 1.23 -23.66 -20.26
N ARG A 117 1.79 -24.77 -20.74
CA ARG A 117 1.28 -25.43 -21.94
C ARG A 117 0.12 -26.33 -21.56
#